data_AF-J3K542-F1
#
_entry.id   AF-J3K542-F1
#
_cell.length_a   1.000
_cell.length_b   1.000
_cell.length_c   1.000
_cell.angle_alpha   90.00
_cell.angle_beta   90.00
_cell.angle_gamma   90.00
#
_symmetry.space_group_name_H-M   'P 1'
#
loop_
_entity.id
_entity.type
_entity.pdbx_description
1 polymer ?
#
loop_
_entity_poly.entity_id
_entity_poly.type
_entity_poly.pdbx_seq_one_letter_code
_entity_poly.pdbx_strand_id
1 'polypeptide(L)'
;MTEEVTEEALRSRWSKLAVSADFFANCKKHAINYILAENYERKLYCFECESIEFQNEKGERIWTTAGDGQMDMLPANIGVYIVRGKSRTA
;
A
#
# COMPACT_ATOMS: atom_id res chain seq x y z
N MET A 1 -21.42 1.70 -11.65
CA MET A 1 -20.24 1.10 -12.31
C MET A 1 -19.04 1.68 -11.60
N THR A 2 -18.35 0.90 -10.78
CA THR A 2 -17.07 1.30 -10.20
C THR A 2 -16.03 1.25 -11.32
N GLU A 3 -15.34 2.36 -11.58
CA GLU A 3 -14.22 2.35 -12.53
C GLU A 3 -13.15 1.37 -12.04
N GLU A 4 -12.64 0.54 -12.94
CA GLU A 4 -11.57 -0.39 -12.63
C GLU A 4 -10.27 0.38 -12.39
N VAL A 5 -9.64 0.15 -11.24
CA VAL A 5 -8.38 0.80 -10.88
C VAL A 5 -7.25 0.15 -11.67
N THR A 6 -6.55 0.95 -12.48
CA THR A 6 -5.44 0.47 -13.30
C THR A 6 -4.08 0.64 -12.62
N GLU A 7 -3.06 -0.02 -13.18
CA GLU A 7 -1.67 0.15 -12.76
C GLU A 7 -1.20 1.61 -12.88
N GLU A 8 -1.52 2.29 -13.97
CA GLU A 8 -1.15 3.69 -14.21
C GLU A 8 -1.76 4.61 -13.15
N ALA A 9 -3.03 4.38 -12.81
CA ALA A 9 -3.71 5.12 -11.75
C ALA A 9 -2.99 4.96 -10.41
N LEU A 10 -2.62 3.74 -10.02
CA LEU A 10 -1.90 3.49 -8.77
C LEU A 10 -0.48 4.08 -8.80
N ARG A 11 0.26 3.90 -9.89
CA ARG A 11 1.61 4.46 -10.07
C ARG A 11 1.61 5.98 -9.94
N SER A 12 0.63 6.66 -10.55
CA SER A 12 0.52 8.12 -10.51
C SER A 12 0.25 8.67 -9.11
N ARG A 13 -0.38 7.88 -8.23
CA ARG A 13 -0.70 8.25 -6.84
C ARG A 13 0.41 7.88 -5.85
N TRP A 14 1.31 6.99 -6.22
CA TRP A 14 2.43 6.59 -5.37
C TRP A 14 3.48 7.69 -5.29
N SER A 15 3.91 7.99 -4.07
CA SER A 15 4.86 9.06 -3.80
C SER A 15 5.94 8.61 -2.83
N LYS A 16 7.04 9.38 -2.79
CA LYS A 16 8.09 9.17 -1.80
C LYS A 16 7.50 9.35 -0.40
N LEU A 17 8.00 8.56 0.55
CA LEU A 17 7.58 8.63 1.93
C LEU A 17 7.95 10.00 2.53
N ALA A 18 6.94 10.77 2.95
CA ALA A 18 7.11 12.12 3.48
C ALA A 18 7.35 12.14 5.00
N VAL A 19 7.01 11.06 5.69
CA VAL A 19 7.18 10.89 7.15
C VAL A 19 8.56 10.31 7.47
N SER A 20 9.09 10.61 8.66
CA SER A 20 10.37 10.06 9.13
C SER A 20 10.24 8.60 9.60
N ALA A 21 11.38 7.91 9.78
CA ALA A 21 11.42 6.55 10.30
C ALA A 21 10.77 6.40 11.69
N ASP A 22 10.80 7.45 12.52
CA ASP A 22 10.19 7.46 13.86
C ASP A 22 8.66 7.30 13.82
N PHE A 23 8.03 7.67 12.71
CA PHE A 23 6.61 7.38 12.48
C PHE A 23 6.31 5.88 12.59
N PHE A 24 7.29 5.02 12.33
CA PHE A 24 7.19 3.56 12.40
C PHE A 24 7.89 2.95 13.63
N ALA A 25 8.25 3.76 14.64
CA ALA A 25 8.98 3.28 15.83
C ALA A 25 8.23 2.14 16.55
N ASN A 26 6.90 2.26 16.65
CA ASN A 26 6.03 1.27 17.28
C ASN A 26 5.44 0.24 16.31
N CYS A 27 5.87 0.24 15.04
CA CYS A 27 5.43 -0.73 14.05
C CYS A 27 6.35 -1.96 14.07
N LYS A 28 5.75 -3.14 14.19
CA LYS A 28 6.46 -4.40 13.97
C LYS A 28 6.81 -4.55 12.49
N LYS A 29 8.02 -5.03 12.20
CA LYS A 29 8.38 -5.47 10.84
C LYS A 29 7.80 -6.86 10.63
N HIS A 30 6.92 -7.01 9.64
CA HIS A 30 6.26 -8.27 9.34
C HIS A 30 6.97 -8.98 8.18
N ALA A 31 7.15 -10.30 8.27
CA ALA A 31 7.64 -11.09 7.15
C ALA A 31 6.66 -11.03 5.96
N ILE A 32 5.37 -11.15 6.28
CA ILE A 32 4.24 -10.96 5.37
C ILE A 32 3.16 -10.18 6.14
N ASN A 33 2.60 -9.16 5.51
CA ASN A 33 1.41 -8.46 6.01
C ASN A 33 0.43 -8.25 4.86
N TYR A 34 -0.85 -8.50 5.10
CA TYR A 34 -1.91 -8.23 4.14
C TYR A 34 -2.86 -7.18 4.71
N ILE A 35 -2.96 -6.05 4.02
CA ILE A 35 -3.90 -4.98 4.30
C ILE A 35 -5.12 -5.24 3.42
N LEU A 36 -6.24 -5.60 4.06
CA LEU A 36 -7.50 -5.88 3.37
C LEU A 36 -7.98 -4.67 2.56
N ALA A 37 -8.67 -4.94 1.46
CA ALA A 37 -9.39 -3.93 0.71
C ALA A 37 -10.55 -3.37 1.55
N GLU A 38 -10.75 -2.06 1.46
CA GLU A 38 -11.82 -1.34 2.14
C GLU A 38 -12.68 -0.61 1.10
N ASN A 39 -13.96 -0.37 1.38
CA ASN A 39 -14.89 0.30 0.48
C ASN A 39 -14.76 1.85 0.48
N TYR A 40 -13.67 2.38 1.05
CA TYR A 40 -13.34 3.80 1.09
C TYR A 40 -11.86 4.04 0.80
N GLU A 41 -11.53 5.26 0.34
CA GLU A 41 -10.14 5.65 0.15
C GLU A 41 -9.43 5.85 1.48
N ARG A 42 -8.18 5.39 1.59
CA ARG A 42 -7.40 5.46 2.82
C ARG A 42 -5.95 5.81 2.58
N LYS A 43 -5.24 6.19 3.64
CA LYS A 43 -3.81 6.41 3.56
C LYS A 43 -3.05 5.10 3.70
N LEU A 44 -1.96 4.98 2.98
CA LEU A 44 -0.99 3.90 3.09
C LEU A 44 0.41 4.47 3.23
N TYR A 45 1.13 4.00 4.23
CA TYR A 45 2.55 4.28 4.44
C TYR A 45 3.33 2.97 4.51
N CYS A 46 4.37 2.83 3.71
CA CYS A 46 5.24 1.67 3.64
C CYS A 46 6.70 2.07 3.90
N PHE A 47 7.39 1.29 4.73
CA PHE A 47 8.78 1.55 5.12
C PHE A 47 9.60 0.26 5.14
N GLU A 48 10.75 0.29 4.48
CA GLU A 48 11.70 -0.79 4.26
C GLU A 48 11.04 -2.08 3.74
N CYS A 49 10.10 -1.97 2.81
CA CYS A 49 9.40 -3.11 2.25
C CYS A 49 10.20 -3.77 1.11
N GLU A 50 10.36 -5.08 1.15
CA GLU A 50 10.97 -5.85 0.04
C GLU A 50 10.04 -5.89 -1.18
N SER A 51 8.74 -6.06 -0.96
CA SER A 51 7.71 -6.00 -2.00
C SER A 51 6.41 -5.42 -1.45
N ILE A 52 5.71 -4.66 -2.29
CA ILE A 52 4.40 -4.07 -2.04
C ILE A 52 3.55 -4.35 -3.28
N GLU A 53 2.59 -5.26 -3.15
CA GLU A 53 1.67 -5.63 -4.24
C GLU A 53 0.28 -5.05 -3.98
N PHE A 54 -0.23 -4.29 -4.93
CA PHE A 54 -1.59 -3.78 -4.94
C PHE A 54 -2.48 -4.75 -5.68
N GLN A 55 -3.60 -5.14 -5.06
CA GLN A 55 -4.49 -6.18 -5.56
C GLN A 55 -5.93 -5.65 -5.63
N ASN A 56 -6.70 -6.15 -6.60
CA ASN A 56 -8.14 -5.92 -6.65
C ASN A 56 -8.89 -6.75 -5.59
N GLU A 57 -10.22 -6.64 -5.54
CA GLU A 57 -11.08 -7.37 -4.58
C GLU A 57 -11.03 -8.90 -4.74
N LYS A 58 -10.53 -9.40 -5.87
CA LYS A 58 -10.34 -10.84 -6.13
C LYS A 58 -8.95 -11.32 -5.69
N GLY A 59 -8.09 -10.43 -5.20
CA GLY A 59 -6.69 -10.73 -4.87
C GLY A 59 -5.78 -10.77 -6.10
N GLU A 60 -6.26 -10.37 -7.28
CA GLU A 60 -5.46 -10.32 -8.49
C GLU A 60 -4.53 -9.10 -8.44
N ARG A 61 -3.26 -9.30 -8.75
CA ARG A 61 -2.26 -8.23 -8.74
C ARG A 61 -2.54 -7.22 -9.86
N ILE A 62 -2.63 -5.94 -9.48
CA ILE A 62 -2.72 -4.80 -10.41
C ILE A 62 -1.32 -4.19 -10.61
N TRP A 63 -0.61 -3.93 -9.52
CA TRP A 63 0.68 -3.25 -9.56
C TRP A 63 1.60 -3.71 -8.44
N THR A 64 2.92 -3.63 -8.65
CA THR A 64 3.93 -3.97 -7.63
C THR A 64 5.03 -2.92 -7.59
N THR A 65 5.53 -2.64 -6.38
CA THR A 65 6.67 -1.77 -6.12
C THR A 65 7.47 -2.27 -4.91
N ALA A 66 8.55 -1.58 -4.53
CA ALA A 66 9.42 -1.93 -3.41
C ALA A 66 9.98 -0.69 -2.72
N GLY A 67 10.54 -0.88 -1.53
CA GLY A 67 11.16 0.15 -0.72
C GLY A 67 10.16 1.01 0.04
N ASP A 68 10.50 2.28 0.17
CA ASP A 68 9.73 3.26 0.93
C ASP A 68 8.76 4.00 0.01
N GLY A 69 7.56 4.25 0.52
CA GLY A 69 6.64 5.15 -0.16
C GLY A 69 5.29 5.24 0.51
N GLN A 70 4.46 6.12 -0.03
CA GLN A 70 3.13 6.37 0.49
C GLN A 70 2.12 6.63 -0.62
N MET A 71 0.85 6.42 -0.27
CA MET A 71 -0.30 6.83 -1.05
C MET A 71 -1.30 7.50 -0.11
N ASP A 72 -1.53 8.80 -0.29
CA ASP A 72 -2.47 9.56 0.53
C ASP A 72 -3.94 9.25 0.20
N MET A 73 -4.21 8.72 -0.98
CA MET A 73 -5.54 8.30 -1.44
C MET A 73 -5.43 6.96 -2.16
N LEU A 74 -5.15 5.90 -1.40
CA LEU A 74 -5.28 4.52 -1.89
C LEU A 74 -6.75 4.32 -2.27
N PRO A 75 -7.06 4.00 -3.55
CA PRO A 75 -8.45 3.81 -3.96
C PRO A 75 -9.18 2.78 -3.10
N ALA A 76 -10.49 2.96 -2.98
CA ALA A 76 -11.36 1.92 -2.46
C ALA A 76 -11.16 0.60 -3.24
N ASN A 77 -11.49 -0.51 -2.60
CA ASN A 77 -11.47 -1.85 -3.20
C ASN A 77 -10.07 -2.35 -3.61
N ILE A 78 -9.01 -1.70 -3.09
CA ILE A 78 -7.61 -2.12 -3.27
C ILE A 78 -7.06 -2.72 -1.98
N GLY A 79 -6.62 -3.97 -2.06
CA GLY A 79 -5.84 -4.65 -1.03
C GLY A 79 -4.34 -4.46 -1.25
N VAL A 80 -3.53 -4.62 -0.20
CA VAL A 80 -2.07 -4.46 -0.28
C VAL A 80 -1.38 -5.62 0.41
N TYR A 81 -0.58 -6.36 -0.34
CA TYR A 81 0.24 -7.46 0.16
C TYR A 81 1.70 -7.00 0.27
N ILE A 82 2.23 -7.03 1.48
CA ILE A 82 3.56 -6.50 1.81
C ILE A 82 4.46 -7.65 2.25
N VAL A 83 5.64 -7.73 1.65
CA VAL A 83 6.72 -8.67 2.03
C VAL A 83 7.82 -7.89 2.73
N ARG A 84 8.22 -8.37 3.91
CA ARG A 84 9.30 -7.84 4.77
C ARG A 84 9.33 -6.33 4.88
N GLY A 85 8.42 -5.76 5.67
CA GLY A 85 8.36 -4.31 5.85
C GLY A 85 7.56 -3.87 7.07
N LYS A 86 7.47 -2.55 7.24
CA LYS A 86 6.55 -1.91 8.18
C LYS A 86 5.49 -1.16 7.38
N SER A 87 4.27 -1.15 7.89
CA SER A 87 3.17 -0.43 7.27
C SER A 87 2.28 0.27 8.30
N ARG A 88 1.65 1.36 7.88
CA ARG A 88 0.55 2.01 8.58
C ARG A 88 -0.54 2.37 7.59
N THR A 89 -1.78 2.25 8.04
CA THR A 89 -2.95 2.80 7.38
C THR A 89 -3.59 3.83 8.29
N ALA A 90 -4.23 4.84 7.71
CA ALA A 90 -5.00 5.86 8.43
C ALA A 90 -6.23 6.27 7.61
#